data_AF-A0A9E3VXJ3-F1
#
_entry.id   AF-A0A9E3VXJ3-F1
#
_cell.length_a   1.000
_cell.length_b   1.000
_cell.length_c   1.000
_cell.angle_alpha   90.00
_cell.angle_beta   90.00
_cell.angle_gamma   90.00
#
_symmetry.space_group_name_H-M   'P 1'
#
loop_
_entity.id
_entity.type
_entity.pdbx_description
1 polymer ?
#
loop_
_entity_poly.entity_id
_entity_poly.type
_entity_poly.pdbx_seq_one_letter_code
_entity_poly.pdbx_strand_id
1 'polypeptide(L)' 'MRLALLIALFAAPLMAQDVTDPETQPKEFGAVHWYRNLDTGIEQAKASGKPIFLQFQEEPG' A
#
# COMPACT_ATOMS: atom_id res chain seq x y z
N MET A 1 -28.02 -1.55 -15.77
CA MET A 1 -26.64 -1.10 -16.05
C MET A 1 -26.14 0.00 -15.12
N ARG A 2 -26.87 1.11 -14.90
CA ARG A 2 -26.39 2.23 -14.06
C ARG A 2 -26.08 1.87 -12.59
N LEU A 3 -26.89 1.00 -11.97
CA LEU A 3 -26.69 0.58 -10.58
C LEU A 3 -25.46 -0.33 -10.38
N ALA A 4 -25.23 -1.26 -11.32
CA ALA A 4 -24.08 -2.16 -11.28
C ALA A 4 -22.74 -1.40 -11.44
N LEU A 5 -22.73 -0.36 -12.29
CA LEU A 5 -21.57 0.52 -12.47
C LEU A 5 -21.25 1.32 -11.21
N LEU A 6 -22.27 1.82 -10.50
CA LEU A 6 -22.09 2.50 -9.22
C LEU A 6 -21.51 1.57 -8.15
N ILE A 7 -22.02 0.33 -8.04
CA ILE A 7 -21.50 -0.65 -7.08
C ILE A 7 -20.03 -0.98 -7.36
N ALA A 8 -19.65 -1.15 -8.63
CA ALA A 8 -18.27 -1.42 -9.01
C ALA A 8 -17.31 -0.26 -8.65
N LEU A 9 -17.75 0.99 -8.80
CA LEU A 9 -16.94 2.18 -8.46
C LEU A 9 -16.68 2.34 -6.96
N PHE A 10 -17.62 1.93 -6.10
CA PHE A 10 -17.44 2.00 -4.64
C PHE A 10 -16.74 0.78 -4.03
N ALA A 11 -16.65 -0.34 -4.75
CA ALA A 11 -15.96 -1.55 -4.28
C ALA A 11 -14.44 -1.53 -4.51
N ALA A 12 -13.96 -0.75 -5.48
CA ALA A 12 -12.54 -0.66 -5.83
C ALA A 12 -11.59 -0.23 -4.69
N PRO A 13 -11.89 0.79 -3.85
CA PRO A 13 -10.98 1.19 -2.78
C PRO A 13 -10.86 0.15 -1.66
N LEU A 14 -11.88 -0.71 -1.47
CA LEU A 14 -11.82 -1.83 -0.51
C LEU A 14 -10.83 -2.93 -0.93
N MET A 15 -10.44 -2.96 -2.22
CA MET A 15 -9.50 -3.94 -2.76
C MET A 15 -8.08 -3.38 -2.88
N ALA A 16 -7.85 -2.10 -2.56
CA ALA A 16 -6.52 -1.54 -2.50
C ALA A 16 -5.80 -2.10 -1.27
N GLN A 17 -4.75 -2.89 -1.48
CA GLN A 17 -3.94 -3.43 -0.37
C GLN A 17 -3.24 -2.28 0.37
N ASP A 18 -3.41 -2.26 1.70
CA ASP A 18 -2.78 -1.30 2.62
C ASP A 18 -1.28 -1.58 2.84
N VAL A 19 -0.88 -2.85 2.68
CA VAL A 19 0.50 -3.32 2.83
C VAL A 19 0.84 -4.37 1.78
N THR A 20 2.06 -4.34 1.24
CA THR A 20 2.57 -5.38 0.33
C THR A 20 3.16 -6.58 1.07
N ASP A 21 3.18 -7.72 0.39
CA ASP A 21 3.90 -8.92 0.83
C ASP A 21 5.31 -8.96 0.20
N PRO A 22 6.38 -8.87 1.01
CA PRO A 22 7.77 -8.89 0.55
C PRO A 22 8.15 -10.12 -0.28
N GLU A 23 7.44 -11.24 -0.11
CA GLU A 23 7.75 -12.51 -0.77
C GLU A 23 7.10 -12.63 -2.15
N THR A 24 6.13 -11.77 -2.48
CA THR A 24 5.36 -11.87 -3.73
C THR A 24 5.50 -10.63 -4.63
N GLN A 25 6.31 -9.65 -4.23
CA GLN A 25 6.51 -8.39 -4.97
C GLN A 25 7.71 -8.45 -5.95
N PRO A 26 7.79 -7.54 -6.94
CA PRO A 26 8.93 -7.48 -7.87
C PRO A 26 10.25 -7.23 -7.14
N LYS A 27 11.34 -7.76 -7.71
CA LYS A 27 12.69 -7.72 -7.11
C LYS A 27 13.15 -6.28 -6.84
N GLU A 28 12.76 -5.35 -7.69
CA GLU A 28 13.10 -3.92 -7.63
C GLU A 28 12.55 -3.24 -6.37
N PHE A 29 11.45 -3.76 -5.81
CA PHE A 29 10.84 -3.25 -4.57
C PHE A 29 11.51 -3.82 -3.30
N GLY A 30 12.46 -4.75 -3.44
CA GLY A 30 13.17 -5.37 -2.32
C GLY A 30 12.29 -6.26 -1.44
N ALA A 31 12.84 -6.79 -0.35
CA ALA A 31 12.11 -7.60 0.63
C ALA A 31 11.68 -6.72 1.83
N VAL A 32 10.85 -5.71 1.56
CA VAL A 32 10.33 -4.79 2.57
C VAL A 32 8.81 -4.67 2.46
N HIS A 33 8.16 -4.48 3.60
CA HIS A 33 6.73 -4.18 3.65
C HIS A 33 6.49 -2.73 3.24
N TRP A 34 5.80 -2.52 2.12
CA TRP A 34 5.41 -1.20 1.67
C TRP A 34 4.03 -0.85 2.20
N TYR A 35 3.97 0.15 3.08
CA TYR A 35 2.72 0.71 3.58
C TYR A 35 2.33 1.94 2.76
N ARG A 36 1.05 2.07 2.41
CA ARG A 36 0.54 3.28 1.74
C ARG A 36 0.38 4.47 2.68
N ASN A 37 0.14 4.21 3.96
CA ASN A 37 -0.04 5.22 5.00
C ASN A 37 1.23 5.39 5.83
N LEU A 38 1.72 6.63 5.95
CA LEU A 38 2.93 6.95 6.70
C LEU A 38 2.80 6.67 8.20
N ASP A 39 1.66 7.02 8.80
CA ASP A 39 1.42 6.82 10.24
C ASP A 39 1.44 5.34 10.60
N THR A 40 0.83 4.49 9.76
CA THR A 40 0.91 3.03 9.90
C THR A 40 2.37 2.55 9.84
N GLY A 41 3.16 3.05 8.89
CA GLY A 41 4.59 2.74 8.79
C GLY A 41 5.39 3.15 10.03
N ILE A 42 5.06 4.31 10.62
CA ILE A 42 5.68 4.81 11.85
C ILE A 42 5.37 3.90 13.05
N GLU A 43 4.12 3.47 13.19
CA GLU A 43 3.72 2.54 14.26
C GLU A 43 4.45 1.19 14.14
N GLN A 44 4.55 0.64 12.93
CA GLN A 44 5.25 -0.62 12.69
C GLN A 44 6.76 -0.53 12.92
N ALA A 45 7.39 0.58 12.55
CA ALA A 45 8.80 0.83 12.84
C ALA A 45 9.08 0.92 14.34
N LYS A 46 8.21 1.59 15.11
CA LYS A 46 8.30 1.63 16.58
C LYS A 46 8.16 0.24 17.19
N ALA A 47 7.19 -0.56 16.72
CA ALA A 47 6.93 -1.89 17.25
C ALA A 47 8.06 -2.88 16.94
N SER A 48 8.66 -2.78 15.75
CA SER A 48 9.71 -3.71 15.29
C SER A 48 11.14 -3.26 15.61
N GLY A 49 11.34 -2.00 15.97
CA GLY A 49 12.68 -1.39 16.13
C GLY A 49 13.44 -1.22 14.81
N LYS A 50 12.78 -1.42 13.66
CA LYS A 50 13.38 -1.26 12.33
C LYS A 50 13.28 0.19 11.84
N PRO A 51 14.26 0.68 11.07
CA PRO A 51 14.19 2.01 10.47
C PRO A 51 13.09 2.07 9.38
N ILE A 52 12.60 3.28 9.12
CA ILE A 52 11.63 3.55 8.06
C ILE A 52 12.37 3.95 6.78
N PHE A 53 11.94 3.38 5.65
CA PHE A 53 12.32 3.83 4.31
C PHE A 53 11.12 4.51 3.65
N LEU A 54 11.31 5.73 3.14
CA LEU A 54 10.27 6.48 2.44
C LEU A 54 10.58 6.55 0.96
N GLN A 55 9.65 6.10 0.14
CA GLN A 55 9.73 6.18 -1.31
C GLN A 55 8.77 7.26 -1.80
N PHE A 56 9.33 8.29 -2.43
CA PHE A 56 8.57 9.30 -3.14
C PHE A 56 8.49 8.87 -4.60
N GLN A 57 7.28 8.58 -5.07
CA GLN A 57 7.01 8.32 -6.48
C GLN A 57 6.18 9.48 -7.04
N GLU A 58 6.49 9.89 -8.25
CA GLU A 58 5.61 10.77 -9.01
C GLU A 58 4.47 9.90 -9.54
N GLU A 59 3.27 10.07 -8.97
CA GLU A 59 2.07 9.47 -9.52
C GLU A 59 1.63 10.29 -10.74
N PRO A 60 1.39 9.68 -11.91
CA PRO A 60 0.89 10.42 -13.06
C PRO A 60 -0.49 11.00 -12.77
N GLY A 61 -0.57 12.34 -12.83
CA GLY A 61 -1.81 13.14 -12.73
C GLY A 61 -2.20 13.74 -14.06
#